data_AF-A0A3D2VC36-F1
#
_entry.id   AF-A0A3D2VC36-F1
#
_cell.length_a   1.000
_cell.length_b   1.000
_cell.length_c   1.000
_cell.angle_alpha   90.00
_cell.angle_beta   90.00
_cell.angle_gamma   90.00
#
_symmetry.space_group_name_H-M   'P 1'
#
loop_
_entity.id
_entity.type
_entity.pdbx_description
1 polymer ?
#
loop_
_entity_poly.entity_id
_entity_poly.type
_entity_poly.pdbx_seq_one_letter_code
_entity_poly.pdbx_strand_id
1 'polypeptide(L)'
;PTNTVKVSASSALRGDVAVKGGITPVIKTAHLAEAFRINYEVHHGGISLNNWVNLHVILSFKNTTYFEVLLPSGAQMYRIIDDLEPDQNGLLSAPTEPGLGPNIDFDLIKSKTTEVLTQFNNEE
;
A
#
# COMPACT_ATOMS: atom_id res chain seq x y z
N PRO A 1 -5.68 -11.68 -12.07
CA PRO A 1 -5.48 -10.40 -12.82
C PRO A 1 -5.13 -10.62 -14.29
N THR A 2 -4.28 -11.60 -14.62
CA THR A 2 -3.84 -11.91 -15.99
C THR A 2 -4.95 -12.36 -16.94
N ASN A 3 -5.99 -13.05 -16.45
CA ASN A 3 -7.12 -13.47 -17.30
C ASN A 3 -8.02 -12.29 -17.72
N THR A 4 -8.26 -11.32 -16.82
CA THR A 4 -9.16 -10.18 -17.08
C THR A 4 -8.61 -9.21 -18.13
N VAL A 5 -7.28 -9.03 -18.16
CA VAL A 5 -6.58 -8.22 -19.18
C VAL A 5 -6.75 -8.83 -20.57
N LYS A 6 -6.64 -10.16 -20.69
CA LYS A 6 -6.76 -10.85 -21.99
C LYS A 6 -8.14 -10.73 -22.63
N VAL A 7 -9.20 -10.60 -21.83
CA VAL A 7 -10.58 -10.53 -22.34
C VAL A 7 -11.12 -9.10 -22.46
N SER A 8 -10.30 -8.07 -22.18
CA SER A 8 -10.73 -6.65 -22.17
C SER A 8 -12.05 -6.42 -21.42
N ALA A 9 -12.30 -7.19 -20.36
CA ALA A 9 -13.58 -7.18 -19.64
C ALA A 9 -13.60 -6.18 -18.47
N SER A 10 -12.54 -5.40 -18.26
CA SER A 10 -12.44 -4.44 -17.16
C SER A 10 -11.82 -3.13 -17.63
N SER A 11 -12.45 -2.03 -17.25
CA SER A 11 -12.01 -0.67 -17.56
C SER A 11 -10.81 -0.23 -16.71
N ALA A 12 -10.55 -0.91 -15.58
CA ALA A 12 -9.37 -0.73 -14.74
C ALA A 12 -9.02 -2.05 -14.02
N LEU A 13 -7.73 -2.27 -13.76
CA LEU A 13 -7.27 -3.26 -12.79
C LEU A 13 -7.12 -2.59 -11.43
N ARG A 14 -7.29 -3.37 -10.36
CA ARG A 14 -7.07 -2.92 -8.98
C ARG A 14 -6.24 -3.93 -8.19
N GLY A 15 -5.48 -3.42 -7.24
CA GLY A 15 -4.73 -4.21 -6.26
C GLY A 15 -4.05 -3.33 -5.21
N ASP A 16 -3.51 -3.96 -4.19
CA ASP A 16 -2.69 -3.32 -3.16
C ASP A 16 -1.51 -4.22 -2.78
N VAL A 17 -0.53 -3.66 -2.06
CA VAL A 17 0.66 -4.42 -1.69
C VAL A 17 0.38 -5.57 -0.71
N ALA A 18 -0.64 -5.48 0.14
CA ALA A 18 -0.92 -6.53 1.12
C ALA A 18 -1.57 -7.76 0.47
N VAL A 19 -2.50 -7.56 -0.47
CA VAL A 19 -3.21 -8.68 -1.12
C VAL A 19 -2.48 -9.20 -2.36
N LYS A 20 -1.68 -8.37 -3.02
CA LYS A 20 -1.02 -8.74 -4.30
C LYS A 20 0.39 -9.29 -4.19
N GLY A 21 0.90 -9.47 -2.96
CA GLY A 21 2.22 -10.04 -2.72
C GLY A 21 3.35 -9.01 -2.68
N GLY A 22 3.05 -7.76 -2.33
CA GLY A 22 4.01 -6.69 -2.09
C GLY A 22 4.21 -5.73 -3.26
N ILE A 23 5.24 -4.88 -3.13
CA ILE A 23 5.60 -3.83 -4.08
C ILE A 23 5.90 -4.42 -5.46
N THR A 24 6.76 -5.44 -5.53
CA THR A 24 7.26 -5.99 -6.79
C THR A 24 6.16 -6.56 -7.68
N PRO A 25 5.24 -7.41 -7.18
CA PRO A 25 4.11 -7.87 -8.00
C PRO A 25 3.19 -6.73 -8.44
N VAL A 26 2.92 -5.75 -7.58
CA VAL A 26 2.05 -4.61 -7.93
C VAL A 26 2.65 -3.83 -9.10
N ILE A 27 3.92 -3.42 -9.02
CA ILE A 27 4.61 -2.71 -10.11
C ILE A 27 4.59 -3.52 -11.41
N LYS A 28 4.88 -4.83 -11.34
CA LYS A 28 4.81 -5.71 -12.52
C LYS A 28 3.40 -5.74 -13.13
N THR A 29 2.37 -5.79 -12.30
CA THR A 29 0.98 -5.77 -12.78
C THR A 29 0.53 -4.41 -13.31
N ALA A 30 1.04 -3.30 -12.76
CA ALA A 30 0.76 -1.95 -13.23
C ALA A 30 1.35 -1.73 -14.64
N HIS A 31 2.62 -2.08 -14.85
CA HIS A 31 3.25 -2.03 -16.19
C HIS A 31 2.60 -2.99 -17.18
N LEU A 32 2.16 -4.17 -16.73
CA LEU A 32 1.39 -5.07 -17.59
C LEU A 32 0.06 -4.42 -17.99
N ALA A 33 -0.66 -3.77 -17.07
CA ALA A 33 -1.89 -3.06 -17.39
C ALA A 33 -1.66 -1.92 -18.39
N GLU A 34 -0.57 -1.16 -18.22
CA GLU A 34 -0.16 -0.08 -19.11
C GLU A 34 0.05 -0.57 -20.55
N ALA A 35 0.68 -1.75 -20.74
CA ALA A 35 0.88 -2.36 -22.06
C ALA A 35 -0.44 -2.65 -22.80
N PHE A 36 -1.56 -2.78 -22.08
CA PHE A 36 -2.90 -2.98 -22.63
C PHE A 36 -3.76 -1.71 -22.57
N ARG A 37 -3.18 -0.55 -22.23
CA ARG A 37 -3.87 0.73 -22.06
C ARG A 37 -4.98 0.69 -21.00
N ILE A 38 -4.75 -0.08 -19.93
CA ILE A 38 -5.66 -0.20 -18.80
C ILE A 38 -5.03 0.50 -17.58
N ASN A 39 -5.83 1.29 -16.87
CA ASN A 39 -5.40 1.88 -15.61
C ASN A 39 -5.25 0.81 -14.52
N TYR A 40 -4.29 1.01 -13.63
CA TYR A 40 -4.11 0.24 -12.42
C TYR A 40 -4.34 1.16 -11.23
N GLU A 41 -5.51 1.06 -10.62
CA GLU A 41 -5.83 1.88 -9.44
C GLU A 41 -5.49 1.09 -8.17
N VAL A 42 -4.66 1.68 -7.32
CA VAL A 42 -4.25 1.05 -6.06
C VAL A 42 -5.33 1.28 -5.02
N HIS A 43 -5.83 0.20 -4.42
CA HIS A 43 -6.86 0.32 -3.40
C HIS A 43 -6.26 0.50 -2.01
N HIS A 44 -6.95 1.29 -1.19
CA HIS A 44 -6.67 1.47 0.23
C HIS A 44 -7.17 0.23 0.96
N GLY A 45 -6.33 -0.35 1.80
CA GLY A 45 -6.68 -1.61 2.45
C GLY A 45 -5.66 -2.07 3.48
N GLY A 46 -6.17 -2.54 4.62
CA GLY A 46 -5.36 -3.00 5.73
C GLY A 46 -4.96 -1.85 6.65
N ILE A 47 -3.75 -1.94 7.21
CA ILE A 47 -3.26 -1.01 8.24
C ILE A 47 -2.52 0.18 7.63
N SER A 48 -2.37 1.27 8.39
CA SER A 48 -1.61 2.48 8.04
C SER A 48 -0.33 2.23 7.25
N LEU A 49 0.52 1.28 7.69
CA LEU A 49 1.79 1.00 7.02
C LEU A 49 1.60 0.55 5.56
N ASN A 50 0.54 -0.19 5.24
CA ASN A 50 0.23 -0.58 3.86
C ASN A 50 -0.08 0.65 3.01
N ASN A 51 -0.76 1.65 3.57
CA ASN A 51 -1.12 2.87 2.87
C ASN A 51 0.10 3.73 2.55
N TRP A 52 1.07 3.79 3.45
CA TRP A 52 2.38 4.39 3.19
C TRP A 52 3.09 3.71 2.02
N VAL A 53 3.11 2.37 2.00
CA VAL A 53 3.71 1.63 0.89
C VAL A 53 2.92 1.83 -0.41
N ASN A 54 1.59 1.83 -0.36
CA ASN A 54 0.73 2.07 -1.51
C ASN A 54 0.95 3.47 -2.10
N LEU A 55 1.20 4.49 -1.27
CA LEU A 55 1.53 5.84 -1.74
C LEU A 55 2.83 5.85 -2.55
N HIS A 56 3.91 5.22 -2.04
CA HIS A 56 5.16 5.05 -2.80
C HIS A 56 4.93 4.35 -4.14
N VAL A 57 4.09 3.32 -4.14
CA VAL A 57 3.76 2.54 -5.34
C VAL A 57 2.98 3.40 -6.35
N ILE A 58 1.96 4.13 -5.93
CA ILE A 58 1.19 5.05 -6.79
C ILE A 58 2.11 6.10 -7.43
N LEU A 59 3.06 6.65 -6.67
CA LEU A 59 4.00 7.65 -7.17
C LEU A 59 5.02 7.08 -8.17
N SER A 60 5.13 5.75 -8.31
CA SER A 60 6.13 5.09 -9.14
C SER A 60 5.70 4.80 -10.58
N PHE A 61 4.42 4.92 -10.91
CA PHE A 61 3.91 4.63 -12.25
C PHE A 61 2.81 5.60 -12.69
N LYS A 62 2.55 5.69 -14.01
CA LYS A 62 1.72 6.76 -14.59
C LYS A 62 0.25 6.39 -14.82
N ASN A 63 -0.08 5.10 -14.90
CA ASN A 63 -1.43 4.62 -15.19
C ASN A 63 -2.29 4.44 -13.92
N THR A 64 -2.18 5.34 -12.95
CA THR A 64 -3.04 5.45 -11.76
C THR A 64 -3.49 6.89 -11.63
N THR A 65 -4.71 7.10 -11.14
CA THR A 65 -5.33 8.44 -11.10
C THR A 65 -5.56 8.90 -9.67
N TYR A 66 -5.86 7.97 -8.76
CA TYR A 66 -6.31 8.31 -7.42
C TYR A 66 -5.56 7.52 -6.35
N PHE A 67 -5.43 8.14 -5.18
CA PHE A 67 -5.18 7.46 -3.93
C PHE A 67 -6.53 7.28 -3.23
N GLU A 68 -6.91 6.03 -2.93
CA GLU A 68 -8.18 5.77 -2.24
C GLU A 68 -8.07 6.13 -0.76
N VAL A 69 -9.14 6.70 -0.20
CA VAL A 69 -9.26 7.01 1.24
C VAL A 69 -10.53 6.35 1.73
N LEU A 70 -10.41 5.37 2.63
CA LEU A 70 -11.57 4.72 3.24
C LEU A 70 -12.12 5.58 4.37
N LEU A 71 -13.44 5.79 4.36
CA LEU A 71 -14.14 6.53 5.41
C LEU A 71 -14.89 5.58 6.35
N PRO A 72 -14.94 5.87 7.66
CA PRO A 72 -14.25 6.96 8.34
C PRO A 72 -12.73 6.70 8.44
N SER A 73 -11.90 7.71 8.11
CA SER A 73 -10.45 7.57 7.95
C SER A 73 -9.75 7.01 9.20
N GLY A 74 -10.15 7.45 10.38
CA GLY A 74 -9.58 6.99 11.65
C GLY A 74 -9.75 5.50 11.95
N ALA A 75 -10.67 4.80 11.28
CA ALA A 75 -10.90 3.37 11.53
C ALA A 75 -9.76 2.46 11.02
N GLN A 76 -8.96 2.94 10.05
CA GLN A 76 -7.85 2.19 9.47
C GLN A 76 -6.47 2.74 9.92
N MET A 77 -6.46 3.85 10.65
CA MET A 77 -5.26 4.50 11.17
C MET A 77 -4.81 3.82 12.46
N TYR A 78 -3.74 3.04 12.39
CA TYR A 78 -3.26 2.24 13.51
C TYR A 78 -1.74 2.05 13.47
N ARG A 79 -1.09 2.26 14.63
CA ARG A 79 0.35 2.06 14.88
C ARG A 79 1.30 3.02 14.17
N ILE A 80 0.79 4.10 13.59
CA ILE A 80 1.57 5.21 13.04
C ILE A 80 1.16 6.49 13.77
N ILE A 81 2.13 7.31 14.18
CA ILE A 81 1.93 8.52 15.00
C ILE A 81 1.37 9.66 14.13
N ASP A 82 1.99 9.91 12.99
CA ASP A 82 1.64 10.96 12.04
C ASP A 82 1.30 10.31 10.70
N ASP A 83 0.08 9.79 10.58
CA ASP A 83 -0.33 9.00 9.41
C ASP A 83 -0.75 9.89 8.23
N LEU A 84 -1.02 9.27 7.08
CA LEU A 84 -1.37 9.97 5.84
C LEU A 84 -2.74 10.64 5.94
N GLU A 85 -2.75 11.96 5.89
CA GLU A 85 -3.97 12.77 5.77
C GLU A 85 -3.91 13.64 4.52
N PRO A 86 -4.93 13.59 3.64
CA PRO A 86 -5.04 14.53 2.54
C PRO A 86 -5.17 15.97 3.05
N ASP A 87 -4.55 16.92 2.34
CA ASP A 87 -4.68 18.34 2.64
C ASP A 87 -6.09 18.87 2.32
N GLN A 88 -6.30 20.17 2.53
CA GLN A 88 -7.56 20.86 2.21
C GLN A 88 -7.98 20.78 0.73
N ASN A 89 -7.05 20.44 -0.17
CA ASN A 89 -7.31 20.25 -1.60
C ASN A 89 -7.51 18.77 -1.97
N GLY A 90 -7.48 17.86 -0.99
CA GLY A 90 -7.58 16.43 -1.20
C GLY A 90 -6.30 15.80 -1.75
N LEU A 91 -5.13 16.43 -1.56
CA LEU A 91 -3.85 15.97 -2.08
C LEU A 91 -2.99 15.37 -0.96
N LEU A 92 -2.21 14.33 -1.31
CA LEU A 92 -1.17 13.76 -0.47
C LEU A 92 0.21 14.17 -0.99
N SER A 93 1.14 14.42 -0.08
CA SER A 93 2.53 14.71 -0.40
C SER A 93 3.37 13.44 -0.41
N ALA A 94 4.36 13.38 -1.30
CA ALA A 94 5.32 12.28 -1.32
C ALA A 94 6.16 12.26 -0.04
N PRO A 95 6.40 11.08 0.58
CA PRO A 95 7.34 10.96 1.69
C PRO A 95 8.76 11.40 1.30
N THR A 96 9.42 12.17 2.15
CA THR A 96 10.79 12.66 1.94
C THR A 96 11.84 11.90 2.74
N GLU A 97 11.41 11.20 3.80
CA GLU A 97 12.29 10.43 4.66
C GLU A 97 12.77 9.13 3.98
N PRO A 98 13.97 8.62 4.34
CA PRO A 98 14.48 7.37 3.77
C PRO A 98 13.56 6.17 4.01
N GLY A 99 13.53 5.26 3.04
CA GLY A 99 12.71 4.05 3.12
C GLY A 99 11.23 4.34 2.92
N LEU A 100 10.37 3.80 3.79
CA LEU A 100 8.93 4.00 3.69
C LEU A 100 8.49 5.37 4.25
N GLY A 101 9.21 5.91 5.24
CA GLY A 101 8.96 7.22 5.81
C GLY A 101 7.94 7.39 6.96
N PRO A 102 7.16 6.40 7.44
CA PRO A 102 6.24 6.65 8.55
C PRO A 102 6.93 6.65 9.92
N ASN A 103 6.40 7.47 10.83
CA ASN A 103 6.72 7.41 12.26
C ASN A 103 5.94 6.27 12.93
N ILE A 104 6.60 5.12 13.11
CA ILE A 104 5.99 3.91 13.69
C ILE A 104 5.89 4.03 15.21
N ASP A 105 4.71 3.75 15.76
CA ASP A 105 4.48 3.62 17.20
C ASP A 105 4.90 2.22 17.70
N PHE A 106 6.19 2.09 17.98
CA PHE A 106 6.77 0.84 18.47
C PHE A 106 6.30 0.46 19.87
N ASP A 107 5.89 1.41 20.71
CA ASP A 107 5.37 1.13 22.05
C ASP A 107 3.98 0.49 21.97
N LEU A 108 3.13 0.99 21.08
CA LEU A 108 1.83 0.37 20.77
C LEU A 108 2.02 -0.99 20.10
N ILE A 109 3.01 -1.16 19.23
CA ILE A 109 3.37 -2.48 18.69
C ILE A 109 3.71 -3.43 19.83
N LYS A 110 4.67 -3.07 20.67
CA LYS A 110 5.14 -3.90 21.79
C LYS A 110 4.02 -4.26 22.76
N SER A 111 3.15 -3.32 23.12
CA SER A 111 2.03 -3.57 24.04
C SER A 111 0.96 -4.52 23.49
N LYS A 112 0.94 -4.75 22.17
CA LYS A 112 -0.01 -5.60 21.46
C LYS A 112 0.65 -6.83 20.83
N THR A 113 1.95 -7.03 21.04
CA THR A 113 2.67 -8.20 20.56
C THR A 113 2.19 -9.43 21.30
N THR A 114 1.75 -10.44 20.56
CA THR A 114 1.34 -11.74 21.12
C THR A 114 2.49 -12.76 21.10
N GLU A 115 3.39 -12.64 20.14
CA GLU A 115 4.48 -13.59 19.93
C GLU A 115 5.66 -12.89 19.25
N VAL A 116 6.88 -13.34 19.55
CA VAL A 116 8.11 -12.91 18.87
C VAL A 116 8.78 -14.16 18.31
N LEU A 117 8.90 -14.23 16.99
CA LEU A 117 9.60 -15.32 16.33
C LEU A 117 11.10 -15.05 16.35
N THR A 118 11.84 -15.70 17.25
CA THR A 118 13.30 -15.67 17.28
C THR A 118 13.85 -16.91 16.61
N GLN A 119 14.31 -16.78 15.37
CA GLN A 119 14.83 -17.92 14.60
C GLN A 119 16.33 -18.13 14.83
N PHE A 120 16.80 -18.26 16.08
CA PHE A 120 18.14 -18.75 16.46
C PHE A 120 18.21 -19.20 17.94
N ASN A 121 17.36 -20.14 18.37
CA ASN A 121 17.70 -20.99 19.51
C ASN A 121 18.13 -22.34 18.93
N ASN A 122 19.39 -22.42 18.49
CA ASN A 122 20.04 -23.71 18.29
C ASN A 122 20.29 -24.27 19.69
N GLU A 123 19.48 -25.24 20.11
CA GLU A 123 19.87 -26.19 21.15
C GLU A 123 20.95 -27.10 20.55
N GLU A 124 22.10 -27.15 21.25
CA GLU A 124 23.32 -27.97 21.06
C GLU A 124 24.18 -27.78 19.80
#